data_AF-A0A946JZ60-F1
#
_entry.id   AF-A0A946JZ60-F1
#
_cell.length_a   1.000
_cell.length_b   1.000
_cell.length_c   1.000
_cell.angle_alpha   90.00
_cell.angle_beta   90.00
_cell.angle_gamma   90.00
#
_symmetry.space_group_name_H-M   'P 1'
#
loop_
_entity.id
_entity.type
_entity.pdbx_description
1 polymer ?
#
loop_
_entity_poly.entity_id
_entity_poly.type
_entity_poly.pdbx_seq_one_letter_code
_entity_poly.pdbx_strand_id
1 'polypeptide(L)'
;ADGNDTTDPARILDGGALLPFGGYKGSNIAMMIELLVAGLSGQDFSFEAEKNDNNDGGPPVGGELMLAMDPARFGDSEHWQDHSESFINRLGGMEGSRLPGTRRHERRGVIEAEGVKIPETLHDQCRAFMS
;
A
#
# COMPACT_ATOMS: atom_id res chain seq x y z
N ALA A 1 20.39 -1.00 -14.86
CA ALA A 1 21.07 0.29 -15.13
C ALA A 1 20.72 0.92 -16.49
N ASP A 2 20.71 0.20 -17.62
CA ASP A 2 20.60 0.82 -18.97
C ASP A 2 19.22 1.38 -19.37
N GLY A 3 18.22 1.31 -18.49
CA GLY A 3 16.86 1.81 -18.75
C GLY A 3 16.01 0.94 -19.69
N ASN A 4 16.46 -0.26 -20.03
CA ASN A 4 15.70 -1.21 -20.85
C ASN A 4 14.64 -1.96 -20.03
N ASP A 5 13.48 -2.21 -20.64
CA ASP A 5 12.41 -3.00 -20.02
C ASP A 5 12.89 -4.42 -19.65
N THR A 6 12.43 -4.94 -18.51
CA THR A 6 12.76 -6.28 -18.03
C THR A 6 11.57 -6.93 -17.34
N THR A 7 11.48 -8.26 -17.45
CA THR A 7 10.58 -9.11 -16.65
C THR A 7 11.33 -9.98 -15.64
N ASP A 8 12.67 -9.88 -15.62
CA ASP A 8 13.54 -10.54 -14.65
C ASP A 8 13.64 -9.69 -13.37
N PRO A 9 13.14 -10.17 -12.21
CA PRO A 9 13.20 -9.43 -10.96
C PRO A 9 14.63 -9.22 -10.46
N ALA A 10 15.57 -10.12 -10.78
CA ALA A 10 16.97 -9.98 -10.34
C ALA A 10 17.60 -8.72 -10.97
N ARG A 11 17.28 -8.41 -12.23
CA ARG A 11 17.76 -7.21 -12.92
C ARG A 11 17.17 -5.91 -12.38
N ILE A 12 16.01 -5.98 -11.72
CA ILE A 12 15.42 -4.81 -11.05
C ILE A 12 16.20 -4.53 -9.76
N LEU A 13 16.51 -5.57 -8.99
CA LEU A 13 17.29 -5.46 -7.76
C LEU A 13 18.76 -5.07 -8.02
N ASP A 14 19.33 -5.54 -9.13
CA ASP A 14 20.71 -5.24 -9.56
C ASP A 14 20.79 -3.90 -10.32
N GLY A 15 20.52 -2.80 -9.61
CA GLY A 15 20.64 -1.43 -10.15
C GLY A 15 19.62 -1.10 -11.24
N GLY A 16 18.46 -1.77 -11.22
CA GLY A 16 17.28 -1.39 -12.00
C GLY A 16 16.36 -0.46 -11.20
N ALA A 17 15.14 -0.26 -11.69
CA ALA A 17 14.13 0.56 -11.02
C ALA A 17 12.72 0.07 -11.35
N LEU A 18 11.77 0.39 -10.47
CA LEU A 18 10.34 0.19 -10.72
C LEU A 18 9.76 1.38 -11.48
N LEU A 19 8.86 1.13 -12.43
CA LEU A 19 8.11 2.17 -13.11
C LEU A 19 6.84 2.53 -12.31
N PRO A 20 6.42 3.81 -12.32
CA PRO A 20 5.14 4.20 -11.76
C PRO A 20 3.98 3.61 -12.57
N PHE A 21 2.92 3.20 -11.88
CA PHE A 21 1.74 2.65 -12.53
C PHE A 21 1.06 3.70 -13.44
N GLY A 22 0.53 3.30 -14.59
CA GLY A 22 -0.20 4.24 -15.46
C GLY A 22 0.64 5.42 -15.99
N GLY A 23 1.97 5.27 -16.03
CA GLY A 23 2.89 6.26 -16.58
C GLY A 23 2.81 7.60 -15.86
N TYR A 24 2.67 8.69 -16.62
CA TYR A 24 2.71 10.07 -16.10
C TYR A 24 1.66 10.34 -15.00
N LYS A 25 0.52 9.64 -15.00
CA LYS A 25 -0.50 9.78 -13.94
C LYS A 25 -0.01 9.20 -12.62
N GLY A 26 0.60 8.02 -12.63
CA GLY A 26 1.20 7.45 -11.42
C GLY A 26 2.41 8.23 -10.96
N SER A 27 3.22 8.77 -11.88
CA SER A 27 4.33 9.66 -11.53
C SER A 27 3.83 10.88 -10.74
N ASN A 28 2.75 11.51 -11.20
CA ASN A 28 2.16 12.66 -10.50
C ASN A 28 1.58 12.27 -9.13
N ILE A 29 0.99 11.08 -9.00
CA ILE A 29 0.50 10.56 -7.71
C ILE A 29 1.68 10.31 -6.75
N ALA A 30 2.77 9.71 -7.23
CA ALA A 30 3.98 9.49 -6.42
C ALA A 30 4.58 10.83 -5.93
N MET A 31 4.68 11.83 -6.81
CA MET A 31 5.13 13.17 -6.45
C MET A 31 4.20 13.84 -5.42
N MET A 32 2.88 13.70 -5.57
CA MET A 32 1.92 14.20 -4.59
C MET A 32 2.13 13.56 -3.21
N ILE A 33 2.39 12.25 -3.15
CA ILE A 33 2.66 11.53 -1.91
C ILE A 33 3.95 12.05 -1.25
N GLU A 34 5.05 12.20 -2.01
CA GLU A 34 6.31 12.76 -1.49
C GLU A 34 6.09 14.14 -0.84
N LEU A 35 5.38 15.03 -1.52
CA LEU A 35 5.15 16.39 -1.01
C LEU A 35 4.22 16.42 0.21
N LEU A 36 3.15 15.63 0.21
CA LEU A 36 2.17 15.60 1.30
C LEU A 36 2.65 14.85 2.53
N VAL A 37 3.53 13.87 2.33
CA VAL A 37 4.05 13.04 3.42
C VAL A 37 5.39 13.61 3.88
N ALA A 38 6.45 13.51 3.08
CA ALA A 38 7.79 13.96 3.48
C ALA A 38 7.85 15.48 3.58
N GLY A 39 7.56 16.19 2.49
CA GLY A 39 7.69 17.65 2.42
C GLY A 39 6.87 18.40 3.46
N LEU A 40 5.62 18.00 3.69
CA LEU A 40 4.72 18.64 4.65
C LEU A 40 5.07 18.31 6.11
N SER A 41 5.45 17.06 6.40
CA SER A 41 5.80 16.65 7.77
C SER A 41 7.23 17.00 8.16
N GLY A 42 8.08 17.38 7.20
CA GLY A 42 9.52 17.61 7.39
C GLY A 42 10.33 16.33 7.57
N GLN A 43 9.77 15.18 7.19
CA GLN A 43 10.50 13.90 7.13
C GLN A 43 11.30 13.80 5.82
N ASP A 44 12.20 12.82 5.78
CA ASP A 44 13.02 12.52 4.61
C ASP A 44 12.15 12.22 3.37
N PHE A 45 12.48 12.83 2.23
CA PHE A 45 12.01 12.36 0.92
C PHE A 45 12.60 10.98 0.62
N SER A 46 11.99 10.19 -0.27
CA SER A 46 12.48 8.81 -0.54
C SER A 46 13.97 8.72 -0.93
N PHE A 47 14.49 9.71 -1.66
CA PHE A 47 15.92 9.72 -2.02
C PHE A 47 16.84 10.07 -0.84
N GLU A 48 16.34 10.81 0.15
CA GLU A 48 17.05 11.11 1.39
C GLU A 48 17.01 9.90 2.31
N ALA A 49 15.88 9.20 2.38
CA ALA A 49 15.73 7.96 3.11
C ALA A 49 16.70 6.89 2.62
N GLU A 50 16.88 6.73 1.30
CA GLU A 50 17.90 5.85 0.72
C GLU A 50 19.32 6.26 1.11
N LYS A 51 19.62 7.56 1.07
CA LYS A 51 20.93 8.09 1.44
C LYS A 51 21.25 7.91 2.93
N ASN A 52 20.22 8.00 3.78
CA ASN A 52 20.33 7.90 5.23
C ASN A 52 20.16 6.46 5.75
N ASP A 53 19.91 5.49 4.88
CA ASP A 53 19.72 4.09 5.22
C ASP A 53 20.97 3.51 5.92
N ASN A 54 20.76 2.92 7.09
CA ASN A 54 21.80 2.27 7.88
C ASN A 54 22.06 0.82 7.43
N ASN A 55 21.30 0.32 6.45
CA ASN A 55 21.37 -1.03 5.89
C ASN A 55 21.12 -2.14 6.94
N ASP A 56 20.33 -1.86 7.98
CA ASP A 56 19.95 -2.87 8.99
C ASP A 56 18.79 -3.78 8.54
N GLY A 57 18.21 -3.50 7.37
CA GLY A 57 17.07 -4.23 6.79
C GLY A 57 15.71 -3.83 7.38
N GLY A 58 15.67 -2.80 8.22
CA GLY A 58 14.47 -2.18 8.75
C GLY A 58 13.72 -1.34 7.72
N PRO A 59 12.55 -0.79 8.10
CA PRO A 59 11.82 0.11 7.23
C PRO A 59 12.63 1.40 6.98
N PRO A 60 12.54 2.00 5.77
CA PRO A 60 13.17 3.28 5.52
C PRO A 60 12.61 4.36 6.44
N VAL A 61 13.45 5.34 6.79
CA VAL A 61 13.03 6.53 7.53
C VAL A 61 12.08 7.35 6.64
N GLY A 62 10.95 7.80 7.20
CA GLY A 62 9.96 8.55 6.44
C GLY A 62 8.77 9.01 7.29
N GLY A 63 7.75 9.52 6.62
CA GLY A 63 6.51 9.99 7.25
C GLY A 63 5.28 9.18 6.84
N GLU A 64 4.16 9.50 7.48
CA GLU A 64 2.82 9.06 7.08
C GLU A 64 1.84 10.24 7.20
N LEU A 65 0.98 10.42 6.21
CA LEU A 65 -0.15 11.36 6.29
C LEU A 65 -1.45 10.58 6.48
N MET A 66 -2.16 10.87 7.56
CA MET A 66 -3.52 10.37 7.78
C MET A 66 -4.53 11.49 7.58
N LEU A 67 -5.50 11.27 6.68
CA LEU A 67 -6.62 12.18 6.44
C LEU A 67 -7.93 11.49 6.81
N ALA A 68 -8.61 12.02 7.82
CA ALA A 68 -9.95 11.58 8.22
C ALA A 68 -10.97 12.69 7.92
N MET A 69 -12.07 12.34 7.27
CA MET A 69 -13.17 13.24 6.95
C MET A 69 -14.45 12.70 7.55
N ASP A 70 -15.18 13.53 8.29
CA ASP A 70 -16.50 13.21 8.83
C ASP A 70 -17.56 13.50 7.77
N PRO A 71 -18.20 12.49 7.15
CA PRO A 71 -19.22 12.71 6.13
C PRO A 71 -20.37 13.59 6.64
N ALA A 72 -20.64 13.61 7.94
CA ALA A 72 -21.71 14.43 8.51
C ALA A 72 -21.43 15.94 8.41
N ARG A 73 -20.19 16.33 8.11
CA ARG A 73 -19.79 17.72 7.85
C ARG A 73 -19.83 18.10 6.37
N PHE A 74 -20.08 17.15 5.48
CA PHE A 74 -20.00 17.33 4.02
C PHE A 74 -21.25 16.79 3.33
N GLY A 75 -22.32 17.60 3.30
CA GLY A 75 -23.53 17.30 2.53
C GLY A 75 -24.61 16.56 3.32
N ASP A 76 -25.20 15.52 2.72
CA ASP A 76 -26.33 14.77 3.27
C ASP A 76 -25.85 13.64 4.21
N SER A 77 -25.74 13.98 5.49
CA SER A 77 -25.25 13.07 6.52
C SER A 77 -26.17 11.87 6.77
N GLU A 78 -27.48 12.04 6.56
CA GLU A 78 -28.48 11.00 6.84
C GLU A 78 -28.46 9.90 5.78
N HIS A 79 -28.24 10.26 4.52
CA HIS A 79 -28.32 9.30 3.40
C HIS A 79 -26.95 8.89 2.82
N TRP A 80 -25.84 9.43 3.34
CA TRP A 80 -24.50 9.15 2.80
C TRP A 80 -24.18 7.65 2.75
N GLN A 81 -24.54 6.90 3.79
CA GLN A 81 -24.30 5.46 3.86
C GLN A 81 -25.07 4.72 2.77
N ASP A 82 -26.39 4.88 2.72
CA ASP A 82 -27.25 4.21 1.73
C ASP A 82 -26.84 4.55 0.28
N HIS A 83 -26.47 5.81 0.03
CA HIS A 83 -25.99 6.25 -1.28
C HIS A 83 -24.65 5.59 -1.64
N SER A 84 -23.72 5.50 -0.69
CA SER A 84 -22.43 4.82 -0.87
C SER A 84 -22.61 3.32 -1.11
N GLU A 85 -23.49 2.67 -0.35
CA GLU A 85 -23.81 1.25 -0.52
C GLU A 85 -24.44 0.96 -1.89
N SER A 86 -25.35 1.82 -2.35
CA SER A 86 -25.94 1.71 -3.69
C SER A 86 -24.87 1.75 -4.80
N PHE A 87 -23.90 2.67 -4.70
CA PHE A 87 -22.78 2.74 -5.64
C PHE A 87 -21.91 1.49 -5.59
N ILE A 88 -21.54 1.03 -4.40
CA ILE A 88 -20.72 -0.17 -4.20
C ILE A 88 -21.42 -1.41 -4.77
N ASN A 89 -22.72 -1.57 -4.51
CA ASN A 89 -23.53 -2.67 -5.04
C ASN A 89 -23.60 -2.62 -6.57
N ARG A 90 -23.80 -1.43 -7.14
CA ARG A 90 -23.82 -1.25 -8.60
C ARG A 90 -22.48 -1.65 -9.22
N LEU A 91 -21.36 -1.20 -8.65
CA LEU A 91 -20.02 -1.51 -9.15
C LEU A 91 -19.72 -3.00 -9.01
N GLY A 92 -20.02 -3.61 -7.86
CA GLY A 92 -19.80 -5.03 -7.60
C GLY A 92 -20.70 -5.96 -8.42
N GLY A 93 -21.85 -5.48 -8.89
CA GLY A 93 -22.74 -6.21 -9.80
C GLY A 93 -22.30 -6.22 -11.27
N MET A 94 -21.23 -5.48 -11.63
CA MET A 94 -20.71 -5.48 -13.00
C MET A 94 -19.89 -6.74 -13.26
N GLU A 95 -20.04 -7.32 -14.46
CA GLU A 95 -19.29 -8.51 -14.88
C GLU A 95 -17.77 -8.25 -14.81
N GLY A 96 -17.04 -9.19 -14.20
CA GLY A 96 -15.58 -9.08 -14.01
C GLY A 96 -15.13 -8.04 -12.98
N SER A 97 -16.05 -7.33 -12.33
CA SER A 97 -15.70 -6.37 -11.30
C SER A 97 -15.15 -7.06 -10.05
N ARG A 98 -14.21 -6.38 -9.40
CA ARG A 98 -13.73 -6.77 -8.07
C ARG A 98 -13.58 -5.51 -7.23
N LEU A 99 -14.32 -5.45 -6.13
CA LEU A 99 -14.22 -4.32 -5.23
C LEU A 99 -12.88 -4.36 -4.46
N PRO A 100 -12.21 -3.20 -4.30
CA PRO A 100 -11.07 -3.09 -3.41
C PRO A 100 -11.43 -3.59 -2.00
N GLY A 101 -10.53 -4.37 -1.39
CA GLY A 101 -10.73 -4.87 -0.03
C GLY A 101 -11.43 -6.23 0.07
N THR A 102 -12.27 -6.65 -0.90
CA THR A 102 -13.04 -7.92 -0.83
C THR A 102 -12.15 -9.13 -0.51
N ARG A 103 -11.02 -9.25 -1.21
CA ARG A 103 -10.02 -10.33 -0.96
C ARG A 103 -9.55 -10.39 0.49
N ARG A 104 -9.34 -9.22 1.10
CA ARG A 104 -8.81 -9.09 2.46
C ARG A 104 -9.91 -9.40 3.48
N HIS A 105 -11.15 -8.98 3.23
CA HIS A 105 -12.30 -9.30 4.07
C HIS A 105 -12.60 -10.80 4.09
N GLU A 106 -12.65 -11.44 2.91
CA GLU A 106 -12.84 -12.90 2.80
C GLU A 106 -11.74 -13.66 3.54
N ARG A 107 -10.47 -13.28 3.32
CA ARG A 107 -9.34 -13.94 3.95
C ARG A 107 -9.30 -13.72 5.47
N ARG A 108 -9.85 -12.62 5.99
CA ARG A 108 -9.91 -12.36 7.43
C ARG A 108 -10.71 -13.44 8.15
N GLY A 109 -11.90 -13.80 7.64
CA GLY A 109 -12.71 -14.86 8.22
C GLY A 109 -12.02 -16.23 8.19
N VAL A 110 -11.32 -16.54 7.09
CA VAL A 110 -10.51 -17.77 7.00
C VAL A 110 -9.37 -17.78 8.02
N ILE A 111 -8.64 -16.66 8.15
CA ILE A 111 -7.52 -16.56 9.10
C ILE A 111 -8.01 -16.64 10.54
N GLU A 112 -9.16 -16.05 10.88
CA GLU A 112 -9.75 -16.13 12.22
C GLU A 112 -10.14 -17.57 12.59
N ALA A 113 -10.58 -18.38 11.62
CA ALA A 113 -10.98 -19.77 11.84
C ALA A 113 -9.82 -20.78 11.76
N GLU A 114 -8.91 -20.62 10.81
CA GLU A 114 -7.86 -21.60 10.48
C GLU A 114 -6.45 -21.18 10.93
N GLY A 115 -6.28 -19.93 11.36
CA GLY A 115 -4.97 -19.33 11.62
C GLY A 115 -4.25 -18.84 10.36
N VAL A 116 -3.11 -18.16 10.55
CA VAL A 116 -2.26 -17.67 9.46
C VAL A 116 -1.31 -18.78 9.01
N LYS A 117 -1.34 -19.12 7.72
CA LYS A 117 -0.36 -20.03 7.11
C LYS A 117 0.94 -19.29 6.85
N ILE A 118 2.02 -19.73 7.49
CA ILE A 118 3.37 -19.20 7.31
C ILE A 118 4.36 -20.33 6.97
N PRO A 119 5.45 -20.05 6.25
CA PRO A 119 6.53 -21.03 6.06
C PRO A 119 7.10 -21.48 7.41
N GLU A 120 7.47 -22.76 7.51
CA GLU A 120 8.09 -23.33 8.71
C GLU A 120 9.37 -22.59 9.10
N THR A 121 10.15 -22.18 8.09
CA THR A 121 11.37 -21.37 8.29
C THR A 121 11.11 -20.05 9.00
N LEU A 122 10.02 -19.35 8.64
CA LEU A 122 9.62 -18.10 9.28
C LEU A 122 9.13 -18.36 10.72
N HIS A 123 8.36 -19.43 10.91
CA HIS A 123 7.90 -19.83 12.24
C HIS A 123 9.07 -20.11 13.20
N ASP A 124 10.08 -20.85 12.74
CA ASP A 124 11.27 -21.15 13.53
C ASP A 124 12.09 -19.89 13.85
N GLN A 125 12.24 -18.96 12.90
CA GLN A 125 12.86 -17.66 13.13
C GLN A 125 12.13 -16.87 14.22
N CYS A 126 10.80 -16.78 14.14
CA CYS A 126 10.00 -16.11 15.17
C CYS A 126 10.18 -16.75 16.56
N ARG A 127 10.22 -18.09 16.65
CA ARG A 127 10.48 -18.76 17.93
C ARG A 127 11.86 -18.44 18.50
N ALA A 128 12.89 -18.38 17.65
CA ALA A 128 14.24 -18.05 18.07
C ALA A 128 14.39 -16.60 18.57
N PHE A 129 13.60 -15.66 18.05
CA PHE A 129 13.57 -14.28 18.56
C PHE A 129 12.90 -14.14 19.92
N MET A 130 12.05 -15.09 20.33
CA MET A 130 11.32 -15.04 21.61
C MET A 130 12.08 -15.72 22.77
N SER A 131 13.14 -16.47 22.50
CA SER A 131 14.00 -17.12 23.50
C SER A 131 15.18 -16.24 23.89
#